data_AF-A0A645HL45-F1
#
_entry.id   AF-A0A645HL45-F1
#
_cell.length_a   1.000
_cell.length_b   1.000
_cell.length_c   1.000
_cell.angle_alpha   90.00
_cell.angle_beta   90.00
_cell.angle_gamma   90.00
#
_symmetry.space_group_name_H-M   'P 1'
#
loop_
_entity.id
_entity.type
_entity.pdbx_description
1 polymer ?
#
loop_
_entity_poly.entity_id
_entity_poly.type
_entity_poly.pdbx_seq_one_letter_code
_entity_poly.pdbx_strand_id
1 'polypeptide(L)'
;MKIKFGEGEVYLREHCHLRLSEARGMVVRCTRGVLWMTVTGEAGDIVLAAGESHRIRVAGRVVIESLGNDARVRFEPSTGERIARAASAMLGSMRRRIAGMHSAAKQLTA
;
A
#
# COMPACT_ATOMS: atom_id res chain seq x y z
N MET A 1 -13.38 0.03 11.30
CA MET A 1 -13.71 0.98 10.22
C MET A 1 -12.68 0.85 9.11
N LYS A 2 -13.08 0.69 7.84
CA LYS A 2 -12.16 0.68 6.69
C LYS A 2 -12.29 2.01 5.94
N ILE A 3 -11.27 2.86 5.98
CA ILE A 3 -11.24 4.13 5.26
C ILE A 3 -10.36 3.93 4.01
N LYS A 4 -10.86 4.32 2.84
CA LYS A 4 -10.03 4.43 1.64
C LYS A 4 -9.46 5.84 1.60
N PHE A 5 -8.14 5.95 1.66
CA PHE A 5 -7.46 7.24 1.52
C PHE A 5 -7.22 7.50 0.02
N GLY A 6 -7.81 8.59 -0.49
CA GLY A 6 -7.52 9.15 -1.82
C GLY A 6 -6.41 10.20 -1.73
N GLU A 7 -6.52 11.32 -2.44
CA GLU A 7 -5.55 12.44 -2.38
C GLU A 7 -5.62 13.28 -1.07
N GLY A 8 -6.47 12.87 -0.12
CA GLY A 8 -6.67 13.57 1.14
C GLY A 8 -5.48 13.44 2.10
N GLU A 9 -5.27 14.48 2.92
CA GLU A 9 -4.37 14.42 4.08
C GLU A 9 -5.10 13.90 5.31
N VAL A 10 -4.39 13.14 6.13
CA VAL A 10 -4.83 12.76 7.48
C VAL A 10 -4.10 13.63 8.49
N TYR A 11 -4.88 14.24 9.38
CA TYR A 11 -4.37 14.98 10.53
C TYR A 11 -4.16 14.03 11.71
N LEU A 12 -2.92 13.94 12.19
CA LEU A 12 -2.55 13.16 13.36
C LEU A 12 -2.29 14.13 14.50
N ARG A 13 -3.18 14.10 15.50
CA ARG A 13 -2.93 14.80 16.76
C ARG A 13 -1.86 14.08 17.56
N GLU A 14 -1.16 14.84 18.40
CA GLU A 14 -0.28 14.28 19.40
C GLU A 14 -0.96 13.16 20.19
N HIS A 15 -0.21 12.08 20.44
CA HIS A 15 -0.66 10.85 21.12
C HIS A 15 -1.78 10.06 20.40
N CYS A 16 -2.16 10.43 19.17
CA CYS A 16 -3.08 9.65 18.36
C CYS A 16 -2.32 8.81 17.32
N HIS A 17 -2.60 7.51 17.29
CA HIS A 17 -1.98 6.59 16.36
C HIS A 17 -2.94 6.17 15.23
N LEU A 18 -2.40 6.06 14.02
CA LEU A 18 -3.08 5.51 12.86
C LEU A 18 -2.55 4.11 12.56
N ARG A 19 -3.46 3.17 12.34
CA ARG A 19 -3.12 1.79 11.95
C ARG A 19 -3.55 1.54 10.53
N LEU A 20 -2.60 1.08 9.72
CA LEU A 20 -2.87 0.67 8.35
C LEU A 20 -2.71 -0.84 8.22
N SER A 21 -3.66 -1.44 7.52
CA SER A 21 -3.61 -2.82 7.06
C SER A 21 -3.53 -2.81 5.54
N GLU A 22 -2.86 -3.80 4.94
CA GLU A 22 -2.75 -3.94 3.48
C GLU A 22 -2.09 -2.73 2.78
N ALA A 23 -1.12 -2.08 3.43
CA ALA A 23 -0.49 -0.86 2.93
C ALA A 23 0.71 -1.11 1.97
N ARG A 24 0.98 -2.37 1.62
CA ARG A 24 2.06 -2.73 0.69
C ARG A 24 1.91 -1.99 -0.63
N GLY A 25 2.99 -1.34 -1.06
CA GLY A 25 3.02 -0.56 -2.30
C GLY A 25 2.44 0.84 -2.17
N MET A 26 2.08 1.30 -0.96
CA MET A 26 1.79 2.70 -0.68
C MET A 26 3.08 3.49 -0.39
N VAL A 27 3.04 4.78 -0.70
CA VAL A 27 4.01 5.79 -0.25
C VAL A 27 3.34 6.60 0.86
N VAL A 28 4.01 6.67 2.00
CA VAL A 28 3.65 7.51 3.14
C VAL A 28 4.48 8.77 3.05
N ARG A 29 3.84 9.94 2.92
CA ARG A 29 4.52 11.24 2.84
C ARG A 29 4.16 12.08 4.06
N CYS A 30 5.16 12.52 4.80
CA CYS A 30 4.96 13.52 5.85
C CYS A 30 4.86 14.89 5.17
N THR A 31 3.70 15.55 5.28
CA THR A 31 3.51 16.88 4.69
C THR A 31 3.67 18.00 5.71
N ARG A 32 3.55 17.70 7.00
CA ARG A 32 3.84 18.63 8.11
C ARG A 32 4.17 17.86 9.39
N GLY A 33 5.02 18.42 10.25
CA GLY A 33 5.41 17.83 11.53
C GLY A 33 6.46 16.73 11.35
N VAL A 34 6.47 15.78 12.30
CA VAL A 34 7.34 14.60 12.27
C VAL A 34 6.48 13.37 12.52
N LEU A 35 6.68 12.33 11.72
CA LEU A 35 6.02 11.02 11.88
C LEU A 35 7.02 10.01 12.41
N TRP A 36 6.58 9.20 13.37
CA TRP A 36 7.21 7.93 13.72
C TRP A 36 6.34 6.80 13.18
N MET A 37 6.97 5.87 12.47
CA MET A 37 6.30 4.73 11.87
C MET A 37 7.02 3.42 12.17
N THR A 38 6.24 2.43 12.62
CA THR A 38 6.68 1.04 12.77
C THR A 38 6.02 0.18 11.69
N VAL A 39 6.82 -0.55 10.91
CA VAL A 39 6.35 -1.45 9.86
C VAL A 39 6.71 -2.89 10.21
N THR A 40 5.70 -3.72 10.43
CA THR A 40 5.95 -5.14 10.75
C THR A 40 6.69 -5.82 9.59
N GLY A 41 7.87 -6.36 9.85
CA GLY A 41 8.69 -7.04 8.84
C GLY A 41 9.71 -6.14 8.14
N GLU A 42 9.82 -4.86 8.50
CA GLU A 42 10.98 -4.02 8.19
C GLU A 42 11.85 -3.88 9.46
N ALA A 43 13.16 -3.67 9.27
CA ALA A 43 14.09 -3.57 10.39
C ALA A 43 14.08 -2.15 10.96
N GLY A 44 13.78 -2.06 12.25
CA GLY A 44 13.76 -0.80 12.99
C GLY A 44 12.54 0.06 12.67
N ASP A 45 12.52 1.21 13.33
CA ASP A 45 11.50 2.22 13.14
C ASP A 45 11.94 3.29 12.14
N ILE A 46 10.96 3.92 11.51
CA ILE A 46 11.16 4.93 10.48
C ILE A 46 10.66 6.26 11.03
N VAL A 47 11.49 7.30 10.94
CA VAL A 47 11.12 8.68 11.25
C VAL A 47 11.09 9.48 9.95
N LEU A 48 10.02 10.24 9.75
CA LEU A 48 9.86 11.10 8.58
C LEU A 48 9.59 12.54 9.04
N ALA A 49 10.48 13.45 8.70
CA ALA A 49 10.26 14.89 8.80
C ALA A 49 9.39 15.40 7.63
N ALA A 50 8.86 16.61 7.77
CA ALA A 50 8.08 17.25 6.71
C ALA A 50 8.85 17.31 5.38
N GLY A 51 8.21 16.84 4.31
CA GLY A 51 8.80 16.72 2.97
C GLY A 51 9.34 15.32 2.66
N GLU A 52 9.62 14.50 3.69
CA GLU A 52 10.13 13.15 3.53
C GLU A 52 9.02 12.13 3.26
N SER A 53 9.42 10.99 2.71
CA SER A 53 8.49 9.91 2.37
C SER A 53 9.13 8.54 2.47
N HIS A 54 8.31 7.54 2.81
CA HIS A 54 8.71 6.13 2.84
C HIS A 54 7.76 5.28 1.99
N ARG A 55 8.33 4.34 1.22
CA ARG A 55 7.54 3.34 0.49
C ARG A 55 7.47 2.05 1.29
N ILE A 56 6.25 1.62 1.61
CA ILE A 56 6.00 0.35 2.30
C ILE A 56 6.18 -0.80 1.31
N ARG A 57 7.16 -1.66 1.56
CA ARG A 57 7.53 -2.76 0.63
C ARG A 57 6.98 -4.12 1.06
N VAL A 58 6.75 -4.29 2.36
CA VAL A 58 6.26 -5.53 2.96
C VAL A 58 4.74 -5.52 3.11
N ALA A 59 4.14 -6.69 3.30
CA ALA A 59 2.69 -6.86 3.53
C ALA A 59 2.28 -6.73 5.01
N GLY A 60 3.21 -6.29 5.88
CA GLY A 60 2.97 -6.15 7.31
C GLY A 60 2.03 -5.00 7.68
N ARG A 61 1.63 -4.99 8.95
CA ARG A 61 0.88 -3.87 9.54
C ARG A 61 1.79 -2.67 9.73
N VAL A 62 1.21 -1.48 9.62
CA VAL A 62 1.90 -0.22 9.84
C VAL A 62 1.20 0.56 10.94
N VAL A 63 1.97 1.07 11.89
CA VAL A 63 1.52 2.00 12.93
C VAL A 63 2.24 3.32 12.67
N ILE A 64 1.49 4.43 12.65
CA ILE A 64 2.02 5.78 12.44
C ILE A 64 1.54 6.66 13.58
N GLU A 65 2.47 7.42 14.16
CA GLU A 65 2.22 8.39 15.23
C GLU A 65 2.91 9.71 14.88
N SER A 66 2.37 10.81 15.40
CA SER A 66 3.09 12.07 15.35
C SER A 66 4.11 12.13 16.49
N LEU A 67 5.29 12.68 16.23
CA LEU A 67 6.36 12.81 17.22
C LEU A 67 6.45 14.26 17.72
N GLY A 68 6.08 14.46 18.98
CA GLY A 68 6.22 15.71 19.75
C GLY A 68 5.22 16.84 19.43
N ASN A 69 4.59 16.87 18.25
CA ASN A 69 3.52 17.80 17.90
C ASN A 69 2.57 17.14 16.90
N ASP A 70 1.47 17.82 16.57
CA ASP A 70 0.57 17.40 15.49
C ASP A 70 1.28 17.29 14.13
N ALA A 71 0.93 16.25 13.36
CA ALA A 71 1.50 15.98 12.05
C ALA A 71 0.44 15.79 10.97
N ARG A 72 0.85 15.93 9.71
CA ARG A 72 0.01 15.66 8.54
C ARG A 72 0.67 14.64 7.64
N VAL A 73 -0.11 13.66 7.22
CA VAL A 73 0.35 12.55 6.40
C VAL A 73 -0.54 12.37 5.18
N ARG A 74 0.07 12.11 4.03
CA ARG A 74 -0.60 11.72 2.80
C ARG A 74 -0.20 10.30 2.40
N PHE A 75 -1.15 9.57 1.83
CA PHE A 75 -0.95 8.22 1.31
C PHE A 75 -1.17 8.20 -0.19
N GLU A 76 -0.19 7.69 -0.93
CA GLU A 76 -0.24 7.64 -2.39
C GLU A 76 0.08 6.23 -2.87
N PRO A 77 -0.64 5.69 -3.89
CA PRO A 77 -0.23 4.46 -4.53
C PRO A 77 1.13 4.65 -5.22
N SER A 78 2.08 3.74 -5.00
CA SER A 78 3.29 3.75 -5.80
C SER A 78 2.96 3.39 -7.26
N THR A 79 3.36 4.24 -8.20
CA THR A 79 3.13 4.05 -9.63
C THR A 79 3.63 2.70 -10.13
N GLY A 80 4.78 2.24 -9.62
CA GLY A 80 5.33 0.91 -9.95
C GLY A 80 4.44 -0.25 -9.52
N GLU A 81 3.76 -0.18 -8.37
CA GLU A 81 2.86 -1.26 -7.94
C GLU A 81 1.58 -1.30 -8.79
N ARG A 82 1.08 -0.13 -9.24
CA ARG A 82 -0.06 -0.05 -10.16
C ARG A 82 0.25 -0.77 -11.47
N ILE A 83 1.43 -0.53 -12.03
CA ILE A 83 1.89 -1.18 -13.26
C ILE A 83 2.05 -2.70 -13.04
N ALA A 84 2.70 -3.12 -11.95
CA ALA A 84 2.90 -4.54 -11.64
C ALA A 84 1.56 -5.31 -11.49
N ARG A 85 0.55 -4.70 -10.83
CA ARG A 85 -0.79 -5.28 -10.72
C ARG A 85 -1.49 -5.40 -12.07
N ALA A 86 -1.41 -4.36 -12.91
CA ALA A 86 -2.01 -4.38 -14.24
C ALA A 86 -1.39 -5.47 -15.13
N ALA A 87 -0.06 -5.58 -15.14
CA ALA A 87 0.66 -6.61 -15.88
C ALA A 87 0.30 -8.03 -15.40
N SER A 88 0.24 -8.24 -14.08
CA SER A 88 -0.15 -9.53 -13.48
C SER A 88 -1.59 -9.93 -13.85
N ALA A 89 -2.51 -8.96 -13.90
CA ALA A 89 -3.90 -9.21 -14.32
C ALA A 89 -3.99 -9.62 -15.80
N MET A 90 -3.21 -8.99 -16.69
CA MET A 90 -3.12 -9.38 -18.11
C MET A 90 -2.54 -10.80 -18.28
N LEU A 91 -1.49 -11.16 -17.55
CA LEU A 91 -0.95 -12.53 -17.61
C LEU A 91 -1.95 -13.57 -17.09
N GLY A 92 -2.67 -13.25 -16.01
CA GLY A 92 -3.72 -14.12 -15.46
C GLY A 92 -4.89 -14.34 -16.42
N SER A 93 -5.30 -13.31 -17.18
CA SER A 93 -6.36 -13.46 -18.18
C SER A 93 -5.92 -14.30 -19.38
N MET A 94 -4.66 -14.17 -19.82
CA MET A 94 -4.08 -15.00 -20.88
C MET A 94 -4.07 -16.49 -20.49
N ARG A 95 -3.62 -16.81 -19.27
CA ARG A 95 -3.60 -18.20 -18.76
C ARG A 95 -4.99 -18.83 -18.71
N ARG A 96 -6.01 -18.06 -18.31
CA ARG A 96 -7.42 -18.54 -18.28
C ARG A 96 -7.97 -18.81 -19.69
N ARG A 97 -7.60 -18.00 -20.69
CA ARG A 97 -8.02 -18.23 -22.09
C ARG A 97 -7.42 -19.52 -22.65
N ILE A 98 -6.13 -19.77 -22.41
CA ILE A 98 -5.47 -21.00 -22.86
C ILE A 98 -6.08 -22.23 -22.17
N ALA A 99 -6.32 -22.17 -20.86
CA ALA A 99 -6.97 -23.26 -20.12
C ALA A 99 -8.41 -23.52 -20.61
N GLY A 100 -9.17 -22.47 -20.93
CA GLY A 100 -10.52 -22.60 -21.49
C GLY A 100 -10.54 -23.25 -22.88
N MET A 101 -9.55 -22.98 -23.73
CA MET A 101 -9.42 -23.60 -25.05
C MET A 101 -9.13 -25.12 -24.97
N HIS A 102 -8.30 -25.55 -24.02
CA HIS A 102 -8.05 -26.98 -23.79
C HIS A 102 -9.28 -27.72 -23.25
N SER A 103 -10.14 -27.07 -22.46
CA SER A 103 -11.39 -27.68 -21.99
C SER A 103 -12.43 -27.84 -23.10
N ALA A 104 -12.52 -26.89 -24.03
CA ALA A 104 -13.45 -26.96 -25.16
C ALA A 104 -13.03 -28.03 -26.20
N ALA A 105 -11.73 -28.18 -26.46
CA ALA A 105 -11.22 -29.18 -27.40
C ALA A 105 -11.48 -30.64 -26.95
N LYS A 106 -11.55 -30.90 -25.64
CA LYS A 106 -11.87 -32.22 -25.09
C LYS A 106 -13.35 -32.61 -25.20
N GLN A 107 -14.26 -31.67 -25.41
CA GLN A 107 -15.70 -31.95 -25.56
C GLN A 107 -16.11 -32.30 -27.01
N LEU A 108 -15.26 -32.02 -28.00
CA LEU A 108 -15.53 -32.27 -29.43
C LEU A 108 -15.01 -33.63 -29.93
N THR A 109 -14.44 -34.46 -29.05
CA THR A 109 -13.85 -35.76 -29.39
C THR A 109 -14.53 -36.95 -28.70
N ALA A 110 -15.71 -36.74 -28.11
CA ALA A 110 -16.53 -37.77 -27.47
C ALA A 110 -17.74 -38.15 -28.35
#